data_AF-A0A523PD62-F1
#
_entry.id   AF-A0A523PD62-F1
#
_cell.length_a   1.000
_cell.length_b   1.000
_cell.length_c   1.000
_cell.angle_alpha   90.00
_cell.angle_beta   90.00
_cell.angle_gamma   90.00
#
_symmetry.space_group_name_H-M   'P 1'
#
loop_
_entity.id
_entity.type
_entity.pdbx_description
1 polymer ?
#
loop_
_entity_poly.entity_id
_entity_poly.type
_entity_poly.pdbx_seq_one_letter_code
_entity_poly.pdbx_strand_id
1 'polypeptide(L)'
;FYNSQVSVPNSTLITANVDNMGKRTYRRLSCKLSLAYDTPPDRIEAFCEGIRELVRQHPYTRKDYFHVYFNEFGASALEILVYVFWQTPDWATELRERHRFLIDCLRLAKRLGVEYAFPTHTLYMKQADAGPLSPETGEFTPGKSAAAAFRLGREEARGIVAATIGLGEVPPPVDAGGTGTTDKGE
;
A
#
# COMPACT_ATOMS: atom_id res chain seq x y z
N PHE A 1 1.65 -8.38 -30.36
CA PHE A 1 1.66 -9.45 -29.33
C PHE A 1 1.20 -10.82 -29.83
N TYR A 2 0.38 -10.95 -30.89
CA TYR A 2 0.07 -12.26 -31.49
C TYR A 2 0.58 -12.48 -32.92
N ASN A 3 1.32 -11.50 -33.46
CA ASN A 3 1.78 -11.49 -34.86
C ASN A 3 0.69 -11.95 -35.86
N SER A 4 -0.54 -11.48 -35.65
CA SER A 4 -1.73 -11.91 -36.39
C SER A 4 -2.44 -10.72 -37.01
N GLN A 5 -3.11 -10.96 -38.14
CA GLN A 5 -3.95 -9.98 -38.79
C GLN A 5 -5.35 -10.02 -38.19
N VAL A 6 -5.87 -8.86 -37.81
CA VAL A 6 -7.23 -8.72 -37.26
C VAL A 6 -8.00 -7.76 -38.16
N SER A 7 -9.10 -8.24 -38.74
CA SER A 7 -10.03 -7.43 -39.52
C SER A 7 -11.20 -7.05 -38.63
N VAL A 8 -11.39 -5.75 -38.38
CA VAL A 8 -12.47 -5.23 -37.54
C VAL A 8 -13.50 -4.53 -38.44
N PRO A 9 -14.80 -4.88 -38.34
CA PRO A 9 -15.84 -4.20 -39.13
C PRO A 9 -16.05 -2.75 -38.63
N ASN A 10 -16.28 -1.83 -39.57
CA ASN A 10 -16.44 -0.40 -39.28
C ASN A 10 -17.63 -0.09 -38.34
N SER A 11 -18.69 -0.90 -38.38
CA SER A 11 -19.84 -0.75 -37.48
C SER A 11 -19.47 -0.89 -36.00
N THR A 12 -18.49 -1.75 -35.68
CA THR A 12 -17.96 -1.90 -34.32
C THR A 12 -17.09 -0.71 -33.93
N LEU A 13 -16.32 -0.14 -34.85
CA LEU A 13 -15.49 1.03 -34.58
C LEU A 13 -16.32 2.29 -34.25
N ILE A 14 -17.47 2.45 -34.90
CA ILE A 14 -18.35 3.62 -34.70
C ILE A 14 -19.08 3.56 -33.35
N THR A 15 -19.39 2.35 -32.87
CA THR A 15 -20.15 2.15 -31.62
C THR A 15 -19.26 1.95 -30.40
N ALA A 16 -18.01 1.52 -30.58
CA ALA A 16 -17.08 1.26 -29.49
C ALA A 16 -16.39 2.53 -28.97
N ASN A 17 -16.07 2.55 -27.68
CA ASN A 17 -15.15 3.54 -27.11
C ASN A 17 -13.71 3.20 -27.53
N VAL A 18 -13.04 4.12 -28.22
CA VAL A 18 -11.68 3.94 -28.72
C VAL A 18 -10.68 4.63 -27.80
N ASP A 19 -9.93 3.85 -27.01
CA ASP A 19 -8.81 4.34 -26.21
C ASP A 19 -7.49 4.25 -26.99
N ASN A 20 -6.87 5.40 -27.29
CA ASN A 20 -5.61 5.46 -28.01
C ASN A 20 -4.42 5.40 -27.06
N MET A 21 -4.01 4.18 -26.72
CA MET A 21 -2.84 3.93 -25.87
C MET A 21 -1.50 4.38 -26.49
N GLY A 22 -1.45 4.67 -27.80
CA GLY A 22 -0.24 5.17 -28.48
C GLY A 22 0.03 6.66 -28.25
N LYS A 23 -1.01 7.46 -28.04
CA LYS A 23 -0.91 8.91 -27.75
C LYS A 23 -0.84 9.24 -26.25
N ARG A 24 -0.77 8.24 -25.38
CA ARG A 24 -0.73 8.46 -23.92
C ARG A 24 0.58 9.15 -23.50
N THR A 25 0.46 10.17 -22.67
CA THR A 25 1.63 10.87 -22.09
C THR A 25 2.20 10.13 -20.89
N TYR A 26 1.33 9.51 -20.10
CA TYR A 26 1.70 8.86 -18.84
C TYR A 26 1.38 7.37 -18.87
N ARG A 27 2.26 6.60 -18.24
CA ARG A 27 2.13 5.16 -18.10
C ARG A 27 2.08 4.82 -16.63
N ARG A 28 1.00 4.18 -16.20
CA ARG A 28 0.76 3.90 -14.78
C ARG A 28 1.48 2.64 -14.32
N LEU A 29 2.18 2.74 -13.20
CA LEU A 29 2.62 1.61 -12.37
C LEU A 29 1.81 1.59 -11.09
N SER A 30 1.07 0.50 -10.88
CA SER A 30 0.43 0.17 -9.61
C SER A 30 1.05 -1.14 -9.13
N CYS A 31 1.76 -1.10 -8.01
CA CYS A 31 2.28 -2.31 -7.37
C CYS A 31 2.03 -2.25 -5.86
N LYS A 32 1.81 -3.42 -5.26
CA LYS A 32 1.77 -3.57 -3.81
C LYS A 32 3.11 -4.15 -3.35
N LEU A 33 3.74 -3.51 -2.37
CA LEU A 33 4.96 -3.99 -1.73
C LEU A 33 4.58 -4.61 -0.39
N SER A 34 4.84 -5.91 -0.26
CA SER A 34 4.49 -6.73 0.90
C SER A 34 5.62 -6.71 1.94
N LEU A 35 5.38 -6.13 3.12
CA LEU A 35 6.32 -6.07 4.23
C LEU A 35 5.98 -7.08 5.33
N ALA A 36 6.97 -7.50 6.11
CA ALA A 36 6.78 -8.39 7.26
C ALA A 36 5.97 -7.73 8.39
N TYR A 37 5.10 -8.51 9.04
CA TYR A 37 4.23 -8.07 10.14
C TYR A 37 4.99 -7.60 11.39
N ASP A 38 6.24 -8.05 11.57
CA ASP A 38 7.09 -7.68 12.70
C ASP A 38 7.68 -6.26 12.56
N THR A 39 7.43 -5.58 11.44
CA THR A 39 7.95 -4.23 11.18
C THR A 39 7.21 -3.20 12.05
N PRO A 40 7.90 -2.40 12.86
CA PRO A 40 7.25 -1.37 13.68
C PRO A 40 6.63 -0.25 12.81
N PRO A 41 5.54 0.39 13.26
CA PRO A 41 4.84 1.44 12.51
C PRO A 41 5.76 2.57 12.03
N ASP A 42 6.66 3.05 12.89
CA ASP A 42 7.59 4.15 12.58
C ASP A 42 8.48 3.84 11.37
N ARG A 43 8.89 2.58 11.19
CA ARG A 43 9.68 2.15 10.02
C ARG A 43 8.84 2.09 8.75
N ILE A 44 7.56 1.74 8.87
CA ILE A 44 6.63 1.70 7.73
C ILE A 44 6.40 3.13 7.23
N GLU A 45 6.22 4.10 8.13
CA GLU A 45 6.09 5.51 7.79
C GLU A 45 7.37 6.04 7.13
N ALA A 46 8.53 5.77 7.72
CA ALA A 46 9.83 6.15 7.16
C ALA A 46 10.07 5.53 5.77
N PHE A 47 9.66 4.28 5.57
CA PHE A 47 9.78 3.60 4.29
C PHE A 47 8.82 4.19 3.24
N CYS A 48 7.57 4.48 3.61
CA CYS A 48 6.63 5.14 2.72
C CYS A 48 7.16 6.51 2.28
N GLU A 49 7.65 7.34 3.20
CA GLU A 49 8.21 8.66 2.85
C GLU A 49 9.50 8.54 2.04
N GLY A 50 10.36 7.57 2.36
CA GLY A 50 11.55 7.31 1.56
C GLY A 50 11.23 6.93 0.11
N ILE A 51 10.17 6.12 -0.13
CA ILE A 51 9.72 5.83 -1.49
C ILE A 51 9.15 7.09 -2.15
N ARG A 52 8.37 7.91 -1.42
CA ARG A 52 7.88 9.19 -1.97
C ARG A 52 9.04 10.07 -2.42
N GLU A 53 10.12 10.12 -1.65
CA GLU A 53 11.31 10.87 -2.02
C GLU A 53 12.05 10.29 -3.22
N LEU A 54 12.14 8.96 -3.33
CA LEU A 54 12.64 8.30 -4.54
C LEU A 54 11.81 8.69 -5.77
N VAL A 55 10.48 8.73 -5.63
CA VAL A 55 9.60 9.22 -6.70
C VAL A 55 9.89 10.68 -6.99
N ARG A 56 10.04 11.57 -6.00
CA ARG A 56 10.36 12.99 -6.23
C ARG A 56 11.70 13.22 -6.92
N GLN A 57 12.69 12.35 -6.73
CA GLN A 57 14.01 12.50 -7.37
C GLN A 57 14.13 11.80 -8.74
N HIS A 58 13.26 10.83 -9.05
CA HIS A 58 13.40 10.04 -10.27
C HIS A 58 13.00 10.84 -11.54
N PRO A 59 13.87 11.01 -12.56
CA PRO A 59 13.64 11.95 -13.67
C PRO A 59 12.39 11.64 -14.51
N TYR A 60 12.10 10.35 -14.74
CA TYR A 60 10.99 9.92 -15.59
C TYR A 60 9.64 9.77 -14.88
N THR A 61 9.52 10.21 -13.63
CA THR A 61 8.26 10.10 -12.87
C THR A 61 7.51 11.42 -12.84
N ARG A 62 6.18 11.30 -12.88
CA ARG A 62 5.26 12.40 -12.66
C ARG A 62 5.30 12.84 -11.19
N LYS A 63 5.49 14.15 -10.94
CA LYS A 63 5.69 14.72 -9.59
C LYS A 63 4.42 15.30 -8.98
N ASP A 64 3.46 15.64 -9.84
CA ASP A 64 2.22 16.28 -9.45
C ASP A 64 1.16 15.27 -8.97
N TYR A 65 1.36 13.98 -9.24
CA TYR A 65 0.40 12.96 -8.84
C TYR A 65 1.06 11.59 -8.66
N PHE A 66 1.32 11.23 -7.40
CA PHE A 66 1.74 9.90 -6.97
C PHE A 66 1.23 9.60 -5.56
N HIS A 67 1.02 8.32 -5.26
CA HIS A 67 0.56 7.88 -3.95
C HIS A 67 1.38 6.69 -3.49
N VAL A 68 1.89 6.79 -2.25
CA VAL A 68 2.57 5.70 -1.57
C VAL A 68 2.01 5.64 -0.16
N TYR A 69 1.26 4.60 0.16
CA TYR A 69 0.59 4.47 1.45
C TYR A 69 0.46 3.02 1.87
N PHE A 70 0.47 2.79 3.18
CA PHE A 70 -0.02 1.54 3.73
C PHE A 70 -1.51 1.39 3.37
N ASN A 71 -1.84 0.33 2.63
CA ASN A 71 -3.15 0.20 1.99
C ASN A 71 -3.98 -0.92 2.61
N GLU A 72 -3.36 -2.05 2.96
CA GLU A 72 -4.11 -3.24 3.36
C GLU A 72 -3.28 -4.18 4.25
N PHE A 73 -3.97 -4.90 5.12
CA PHE A 73 -3.43 -6.05 5.85
C PHE A 73 -3.68 -7.32 5.03
N GLY A 74 -2.64 -7.89 4.41
CA GLY A 74 -2.71 -9.13 3.65
C GLY A 74 -2.59 -10.37 4.55
N ALA A 75 -2.90 -11.57 4.03
CA ALA A 75 -2.93 -12.80 4.83
C ALA A 75 -1.60 -13.13 5.55
N SER A 76 -0.47 -12.74 4.96
CA SER A 76 0.88 -12.96 5.53
C SER A 76 1.81 -11.74 5.37
N ALA A 77 1.27 -10.58 4.99
CA ALA A 77 2.04 -9.37 4.78
C ALA A 77 1.29 -8.06 5.05
N LEU A 78 2.04 -7.00 5.31
CA LEU A 78 1.59 -5.60 5.32
C LEU A 78 1.75 -5.01 3.91
N GLU A 79 0.66 -4.61 3.27
CA GLU A 79 0.66 -4.21 1.85
C GLU A 79 0.74 -2.68 1.71
N ILE A 80 1.84 -2.21 1.12
CA ILE A 80 2.03 -0.81 0.75
C ILE A 80 1.68 -0.62 -0.72
N LEU A 81 0.69 0.22 -1.00
CA LEU A 81 0.36 0.63 -2.36
C LEU A 81 1.40 1.63 -2.84
N VAL A 82 2.04 1.32 -3.97
CA VAL A 82 2.88 2.25 -4.73
C VAL A 82 2.19 2.54 -6.06
N TYR A 83 1.75 3.78 -6.23
CA TYR A 83 0.96 4.24 -7.34
C TYR A 83 1.66 5.45 -8.00
N VAL A 84 2.32 5.20 -9.13
CA VAL A 84 3.22 6.16 -9.78
C VAL A 84 2.94 6.21 -11.29
N PHE A 85 3.18 7.36 -11.91
CA PHE A 85 3.08 7.53 -13.35
C PHE A 85 4.44 7.84 -13.97
N TRP A 86 4.75 7.14 -15.05
CA TRP A 86 5.96 7.32 -15.84
C TRP A 86 5.68 8.21 -17.05
N GLN A 87 6.54 9.20 -17.27
CA GLN A 87 6.60 9.98 -18.50
C GLN A 87 7.74 9.45 -19.34
N THR A 88 7.48 8.44 -20.17
CA THR A 88 8.49 7.75 -20.98
C THR A 88 8.03 7.63 -22.43
N PRO A 89 8.95 7.77 -23.41
CA PRO A 89 8.60 7.77 -24.82
C PRO A 89 8.20 6.38 -25.33
N ASP A 90 8.85 5.33 -24.83
CA ASP A 90 8.69 3.96 -25.30
C ASP A 90 8.62 2.95 -24.14
N TRP A 91 8.20 1.73 -24.47
CA TRP A 91 8.01 0.67 -23.49
C TRP A 91 9.33 0.11 -22.93
N ALA A 92 10.42 0.11 -23.70
CA ALA A 92 11.71 -0.39 -23.22
C ALA A 92 12.29 0.58 -22.16
N THR A 93 12.17 1.88 -22.38
CA THR A 93 12.54 2.90 -21.39
C THR A 93 11.70 2.77 -20.13
N GLU A 94 10.37 2.59 -20.26
CA GLU A 94 9.49 2.33 -19.11
C GLU A 94 9.98 1.13 -18.28
N LEU A 95 10.30 0.00 -18.91
CA LEU A 95 10.76 -1.20 -18.22
C LEU A 95 12.10 -0.98 -17.50
N ARG A 96 13.04 -0.28 -18.12
CA ARG A 96 14.35 0.03 -17.53
C ARG A 96 14.21 0.91 -16.29
N GLU A 97 13.44 1.98 -16.39
CA GLU A 97 13.25 2.92 -15.28
C GLU A 97 12.42 2.28 -14.15
N ARG A 98 11.39 1.50 -14.50
CA ARG A 98 10.66 0.67 -13.53
C ARG A 98 11.59 -0.28 -12.78
N HIS A 99 12.48 -0.96 -13.49
CA HIS A 99 13.46 -1.85 -12.87
C HIS A 99 14.34 -1.09 -11.88
N ARG A 100 14.92 0.05 -12.30
CA ARG A 100 15.76 0.89 -11.44
C ARG A 100 15.03 1.31 -10.16
N PHE A 101 13.81 1.82 -10.30
CA PHE A 101 13.00 2.26 -9.17
C PHE A 101 12.67 1.13 -8.20
N LEU A 102 12.24 -0.03 -8.69
CA LEU A 102 11.93 -1.17 -7.82
C LEU A 102 13.17 -1.69 -7.08
N ILE A 103 14.34 -1.70 -7.72
CA ILE A 103 15.60 -2.03 -7.06
C ILE A 103 15.98 -0.97 -6.02
N ASP A 104 15.74 0.31 -6.28
CA ASP A 104 15.99 1.37 -5.30
C ASP A 104 15.05 1.26 -4.08
N CYS A 105 13.80 0.84 -4.27
CA CYS A 105 12.91 0.48 -3.16
C CYS A 105 13.48 -0.68 -2.32
N LEU A 106 14.01 -1.74 -2.95
CA LEU A 106 14.68 -2.83 -2.22
C LEU A 106 15.89 -2.33 -1.41
N ARG A 107 16.71 -1.45 -2.01
CA ARG A 107 17.88 -0.85 -1.33
C ARG A 107 17.46 0.00 -0.15
N LEU A 108 16.39 0.77 -0.29
CA LEU A 108 15.82 1.59 0.77
C LEU A 108 15.30 0.73 1.93
N ALA A 109 14.54 -0.33 1.63
CA ALA A 109 14.02 -1.26 2.64
C ALA A 109 15.17 -1.85 3.47
N LYS A 110 16.25 -2.30 2.81
CA LYS A 110 17.44 -2.84 3.47
C LYS A 110 18.12 -1.83 4.38
N ARG A 111 18.21 -0.56 3.98
CA ARG A 111 18.84 0.52 4.79
C ARG A 111 18.00 0.88 6.02
N LEU A 112 16.68 0.78 5.93
CA LEU A 112 15.75 1.04 7.04
C LEU A 112 15.53 -0.17 7.95
N GLY A 113 16.13 -1.33 7.62
CA GLY A 113 15.91 -2.57 8.37
C GLY A 113 14.46 -3.07 8.26
N VAL A 114 13.85 -2.89 7.09
CA VAL A 114 12.52 -3.38 6.74
C VAL A 114 12.68 -4.63 5.90
N GLU A 115 12.02 -5.70 6.33
CA GLU A 115 12.05 -6.99 5.63
C GLU A 115 10.79 -7.17 4.77
N TYR A 116 10.98 -7.76 3.59
CA TYR A 116 9.87 -8.16 2.75
C TYR A 116 9.22 -9.42 3.30
N ALA A 117 7.89 -9.46 3.24
CA ALA A 117 7.16 -10.63 3.67
C ALA A 117 7.37 -11.80 2.71
N PHE A 118 7.55 -12.97 3.29
CA PHE A 118 7.37 -14.24 2.62
C PHE A 118 6.00 -14.81 3.01
N PRO A 119 5.40 -15.67 2.18
CA PRO A 119 4.22 -16.42 2.61
C PRO A 119 4.55 -17.28 3.83
N THR A 120 4.09 -16.89 5.02
CA THR A 120 4.32 -17.59 6.29
C THR A 120 3.06 -18.29 6.76
N HIS A 121 3.23 -19.45 7.40
CA HIS A 121 2.16 -20.20 8.04
C HIS A 121 2.66 -20.74 9.37
N THR A 122 1.88 -20.53 10.43
CA THR A 122 2.15 -21.12 11.75
C THR A 122 1.37 -22.42 11.87
N LEU A 123 2.07 -23.56 11.90
CA LEU A 123 1.48 -24.88 12.08
C LEU A 123 1.39 -25.23 13.56
N TYR A 124 0.18 -25.23 14.13
CA TYR A 124 -0.07 -25.73 15.47
C TYR A 124 -0.23 -27.26 15.42
N MET A 125 0.82 -27.99 15.78
CA MET A 125 0.76 -29.45 15.89
C MET A 125 0.19 -29.84 17.26
N LYS A 126 -1.07 -30.27 17.29
CA LYS A 126 -1.68 -30.88 18.48
C LYS A 126 -1.24 -32.34 18.55
N GLN A 127 -0.32 -32.67 19.47
CA GLN A 127 -0.02 -34.06 19.80
C GLN A 127 -1.28 -34.68 20.45
N ALA A 128 -1.85 -35.68 19.80
CA ALA A 128 -2.95 -36.44 20.36
C ALA A 128 -2.38 -37.47 21.36
N ASP A 129 -2.08 -37.03 22.58
CA ASP A 129 -1.93 -37.98 23.68
C ASP A 129 -3.31 -38.59 23.96
N ALA A 130 -3.37 -39.92 23.84
CA ALA A 130 -4.56 -40.72 24.04
C ALA A 130 -4.98 -40.66 25.53
N GLY A 131 -5.84 -39.71 25.86
CA GLY A 131 -6.61 -39.66 27.09
C GLY A 131 -7.98 -39.04 26.80
N PRO A 132 -9.06 -39.48 27.47
CA PRO A 132 -10.36 -38.88 27.27
C PRO A 132 -10.25 -37.39 27.56
N LEU A 133 -10.65 -36.56 26.59
CA LEU A 133 -10.79 -35.13 26.75
C LEU A 133 -11.76 -34.89 27.91
N SER A 134 -11.22 -34.72 29.10
CA SER A 134 -11.95 -34.07 30.18
C SER A 134 -12.22 -32.68 29.66
N PRO A 135 -13.47 -32.20 29.60
CA PRO A 135 -13.70 -30.79 29.40
C PRO A 135 -13.15 -30.13 30.67
N GLU A 136 -11.87 -29.76 30.63
CA GLU A 136 -11.33 -28.77 31.53
C GLU A 136 -12.19 -27.54 31.27
N THR A 137 -13.17 -27.43 32.15
CA THR A 137 -13.98 -26.27 32.43
C THR A 137 -12.98 -25.26 32.98
N GLY A 138 -12.09 -24.79 32.11
CA GLY A 138 -11.32 -23.60 32.33
C GLY A 138 -12.36 -22.54 32.50
N GLU A 139 -12.52 -22.11 33.75
CA GLU A 139 -13.39 -21.04 34.14
C GLU A 139 -13.19 -19.91 33.13
N PHE A 140 -14.15 -19.75 32.23
CA PHE A 140 -14.35 -18.47 31.59
C PHE A 140 -14.90 -17.57 32.69
N THR A 141 -14.06 -17.15 33.62
CA THR A 141 -14.34 -15.98 34.42
C THR A 141 -14.31 -14.85 33.39
N PRO A 142 -15.45 -14.23 33.03
CA PRO A 142 -15.45 -13.05 32.20
C PRO A 142 -14.91 -11.93 33.10
N GLY A 143 -13.58 -11.89 33.25
CA GLY A 143 -12.90 -11.11 34.27
C GLY A 143 -13.04 -9.60 34.10
N LYS A 144 -13.69 -9.13 33.03
CA LYS A 144 -14.12 -7.75 32.86
C LYS A 144 -15.44 -7.77 32.10
N SER A 145 -16.48 -7.12 32.64
CA SER A 145 -17.76 -6.95 31.93
C SER A 145 -17.51 -6.38 30.54
N ALA A 146 -18.36 -6.71 29.55
CA ALA A 146 -18.24 -6.16 28.20
C ALA A 146 -18.11 -4.61 28.20
N ALA A 147 -18.74 -3.94 29.17
CA ALA A 147 -18.63 -2.51 29.39
C ALA A 147 -17.19 -2.04 29.72
N ALA A 148 -16.44 -2.79 30.54
CA ALA A 148 -15.05 -2.47 30.86
C ALA A 148 -14.12 -2.70 29.67
N ALA A 149 -14.35 -3.75 28.87
CA ALA A 149 -13.60 -3.98 27.63
C ALA A 149 -13.83 -2.86 26.60
N PHE A 150 -15.09 -2.42 26.43
CA PHE A 150 -15.43 -1.30 25.54
C PHE A 150 -14.89 0.05 26.02
N ARG A 151 -14.76 0.25 27.34
CA ARG A 151 -14.14 1.47 27.87
C ARG A 151 -12.65 1.49 27.57
N LEU A 152 -11.95 0.39 27.87
CA LEU A 152 -10.51 0.26 27.59
C LEU A 152 -10.22 0.46 26.10
N GLY A 153 -10.95 -0.21 25.20
CA GLY A 153 -10.74 -0.05 23.76
C GLY A 153 -10.95 1.39 23.27
N ARG A 154 -11.93 2.11 23.84
CA ARG A 154 -12.16 3.53 23.51
C ARG A 154 -11.08 4.45 24.06
N GLU A 155 -10.58 4.19 25.26
CA GLU A 155 -9.51 4.97 25.89
C GLU A 155 -8.20 4.82 25.10
N GLU A 156 -7.82 3.60 24.75
CA GLU A 156 -6.62 3.33 23.93
C GLU A 156 -6.74 3.94 22.53
N ALA A 157 -7.89 3.77 21.86
CA ALA A 157 -8.12 4.38 20.55
C ALA A 157 -8.03 5.91 20.60
N ARG A 158 -8.57 6.54 21.66
CA ARG A 158 -8.43 7.99 21.87
C ARG A 158 -6.98 8.39 22.12
N GLY A 159 -6.23 7.60 22.90
CA GLY A 159 -4.81 7.82 23.13
C GLY A 159 -4.00 7.80 21.84
N ILE A 160 -4.25 6.82 20.96
CA ILE A 160 -3.61 6.72 19.65
C ILE A 160 -3.96 7.93 18.79
N VAL A 161 -5.24 8.25 18.63
CA VAL A 161 -5.68 9.39 17.79
C VAL A 161 -5.10 10.72 18.32
N ALA A 162 -5.03 10.89 19.64
CA ALA A 162 -4.43 12.06 20.26
C ALA A 162 -2.94 12.21 19.89
N ALA A 163 -2.21 11.09 19.79
CA ALA A 163 -0.79 11.10 19.44
C ALA A 163 -0.52 11.31 17.94
N THR A 164 -1.44 10.90 17.06
CA THR A 164 -1.21 10.94 15.60
C THR A 164 -1.87 12.13 14.91
N ILE A 165 -3.21 12.22 14.93
CA ILE A 165 -3.99 13.19 14.13
C ILE A 165 -4.40 14.41 14.98
N GLY A 166 -4.45 14.27 16.31
CA GLY A 166 -5.03 15.26 17.22
C GLY A 166 -6.54 15.09 17.35
N LEU A 167 -7.08 15.24 18.56
CA LEU A 167 -8.52 15.07 18.77
C LEU A 167 -9.30 16.26 18.19
N GLY A 168 -10.14 16.00 17.18
CA GLY A 168 -11.09 16.97 16.64
C GLY A 168 -10.53 17.89 15.55
N GLU A 169 -9.28 17.71 15.15
CA GLU A 169 -8.68 18.42 14.01
C GLU A 169 -8.83 17.56 12.75
N VAL A 170 -9.34 18.16 11.67
CA VAL A 170 -9.40 17.52 10.35
C VAL A 170 -8.14 17.94 9.58
N PRO A 171 -7.21 17.03 9.26
CA PRO A 171 -6.04 17.39 8.48
C PRO A 171 -6.44 17.85 7.08
N PRO A 172 -5.66 18.75 6.46
CA PRO A 172 -5.95 19.23 5.11
C PRO A 172 -5.90 18.07 4.09
N PRO A 173 -6.60 18.19 2.95
CA PRO A 173 -6.48 17.23 1.85
C PRO A 173 -5.02 17.05 1.42
N VAL A 174 -4.67 15.82 1.01
CA VAL A 174 -3.29 15.51 0.62
C VAL A 174 -3.01 16.02 -0.79
N ASP A 175 -2.09 16.97 -0.91
CA ASP A 175 -1.55 17.42 -2.18
C ASP A 175 -0.51 16.42 -2.70
N ALA A 176 -0.90 15.61 -3.69
CA ALA A 176 -0.03 14.63 -4.33
C ALA A 176 1.06 15.24 -5.23
N GLY A 177 1.14 16.57 -5.26
CA GLY A 177 1.90 17.37 -6.20
C GLY A 177 1.98 18.82 -5.77
N GLY A 178 3.17 19.28 -5.40
CA GLY A 178 3.37 20.64 -4.94
C GLY A 178 3.03 21.67 -6.02
N THR A 179 1.91 22.37 -5.84
CA THR A 179 1.81 23.79 -6.14
C THR A 179 1.15 24.46 -4.95
N GLY A 180 1.95 25.07 -4.09
CA GLY A 180 1.46 26.03 -3.12
C GLY A 180 0.90 27.24 -3.88
N THR A 181 -0.40 27.30 -4.08
CA THR A 181 -1.16 28.56 -4.24
C THR A 181 -2.63 28.28 -3.93
N THR A 182 -2.99 28.29 -2.65
CA THR A 182 -4.37 28.62 -2.26
C THR A 182 -4.45 30.14 -2.30
N ASP A 183 -4.69 30.69 -3.48
CA ASP A 183 -5.20 32.05 -3.58
C ASP A 183 -6.66 32.02 -3.11
N LYS A 184 -6.88 32.47 -1.89
CA LYS A 184 -8.21 32.90 -1.43
C LYS A 184 -8.45 34.27 -2.07
N GLY A 185 -9.06 34.27 -3.25
CA GLY A 185 -9.57 35.47 -3.91
C GLY A 185 -11.06 35.32 -4.20
N GLU A 186 -11.86 36.07 -3.43
CA GLU A 186 -13.27 36.50 -3.59
C GLU A 186 -14.38 35.44 -3.78
#